data_AF-A0A9P7HHV3-F1
#
_entry.id   AF-A0A9P7HHV3-F1
#
_cell.length_a   1.000
_cell.length_b   1.000
_cell.length_c   1.000
_cell.angle_alpha   90.00
_cell.angle_beta   90.00
_cell.angle_gamma   90.00
#
_symmetry.space_group_name_H-M   'P 1'
#
loop_
_entity.id
_entity.type
_entity.pdbx_description
1 polymer ?
#
loop_
_entity_poly.entity_id
_entity_poly.type
_entity_poly.pdbx_seq_one_letter_code
_entity_poly.pdbx_strand_id
1 'polypeptide(L)' 'MDNLFSSPSLYRIRRDRGIGATGTARVNSGIHEDLMEFKKADDGGKLKWAWGAYKAIPTKDNK' A
#
# COMPACT_ATOMS: atom_id res chain seq x y z
N MET A 1 4.93 7.57 10.08
CA MET A 1 3.76 8.18 9.42
C MET A 1 2.54 7.54 10.04
N ASP A 2 1.64 8.33 10.61
CA ASP A 2 0.33 7.82 11.04
C ASP A 2 -0.55 7.58 9.80
N ASN A 3 -1.50 6.64 9.89
CA ASN A 3 -2.36 6.22 8.78
C ASN A 3 -3.20 7.36 8.19
N LEU A 4 -3.28 8.48 8.90
CA LEU A 4 -3.97 9.70 8.51
C LEU A 4 -3.25 10.45 7.37
N PHE A 5 -1.93 10.30 7.25
CA PHE A 5 -1.12 11.03 6.27
C PHE A 5 -0.69 10.19 5.07
N SER A 6 -0.93 8.88 5.10
CA SER A 6 -0.53 7.96 4.03
C SER A 6 -1.50 7.99 2.85
N SER A 7 -1.28 8.93 1.92
CA SER A 7 -2.10 9.13 0.72
C SER A 7 -1.30 8.94 -0.58
N PRO A 8 -1.95 8.60 -1.71
CA PRO A 8 -1.28 8.43 -3.00
C PRO A 8 -0.52 9.67 -3.46
N SER A 9 -1.09 10.86 -3.20
CA SER A 9 -0.47 12.14 -3.56
C SER A 9 0.83 12.38 -2.79
N LEU A 10 0.86 12.07 -1.49
CA LEU A 10 2.08 12.18 -0.69
C LEU A 10 3.18 11.27 -1.24
N TYR A 11 2.87 9.98 -1.48
CA TYR A 11 3.85 9.03 -1.99
C TYR A 11 4.38 9.43 -3.37
N ARG A 12 3.52 9.97 -4.24
CA ARG A 12 3.91 10.47 -5.56
C ARG A 12 4.89 11.65 -5.45
N ILE A 13 4.56 12.66 -4.65
CA ILE A 13 5.43 13.83 -4.43
C ILE A 13 6.78 13.41 -3.83
N ARG A 14 6.78 12.45 -2.90
CA ARG A 14 8.01 11.92 -2.30
C ARG A 14 8.88 11.22 -3.35
N ARG A 15 8.27 10.41 -4.23
CA ARG A 15 8.98 9.73 -5.31
C ARG A 15 9.57 10.69 -6.33
N ASP A 16 8.81 11.69 -6.77
CA ASP A 16 9.30 12.72 -7.69
C ASP A 16 10.51 13.49 -7.12
N ARG A 17 10.64 13.54 -5.79
CA ARG A 17 11.79 14.13 -5.08
C ARG A 17 12.92 13.13 -4.78
N GLY A 18 12.80 11.88 -5.18
CA GLY A 18 13.77 10.82 -4.86
C GLY A 18 13.80 10.41 -3.38
N ILE A 19 12.74 10.69 -2.63
CA ILE A 19 12.65 10.40 -1.19
C ILE A 19 11.82 9.12 -0.98
N GLY A 20 12.45 8.10 -0.40
CA GLY A 20 11.75 6.90 0.06
C GLY A 20 10.77 7.22 1.19
N ALA A 21 9.59 6.60 1.17
CA ALA A 21 8.60 6.74 2.22
C ALA A 21 8.03 5.38 2.60
N THR A 22 7.97 5.09 3.89
CA THR A 22 7.38 3.89 4.46
C THR A 22 6.37 4.29 5.53
N GLY A 23 5.35 3.47 5.71
CA GLY A 23 4.32 3.73 6.71
C GLY A 23 3.14 2.77 6.58
N THR A 24 2.28 2.81 7.58
CA THR A 24 0.96 2.17 7.54
C THR A 24 -0.04 3.07 6.83
N ALA A 25 -0.96 2.49 6.09
CA ALA A 25 -2.02 3.20 5.38
C ALA A 25 -3.38 2.58 5.71
N ARG A 26 -4.45 3.36 5.62
CA ARG A 26 -5.81 2.83 5.73
C ARG A 26 -6.16 2.00 4.50
N VAL A 27 -7.05 1.03 4.66
CA VAL A 27 -7.55 0.19 3.55
C VAL A 27 -8.22 1.01 2.44
N ASN A 28 -8.81 2.14 2.78
CA ASN A 28 -9.46 3.08 1.85
C ASN A 28 -8.58 4.30 1.51
N SER A 29 -7.26 4.19 1.70
CA SER A 29 -6.31 5.27 1.36
C SER A 29 -6.24 5.61 -0.13
N GLY A 30 -6.74 4.73 -1.00
CA GLY A 30 -6.70 4.93 -2.45
C GLY A 30 -5.35 4.63 -3.10
N ILE A 31 -4.42 3.97 -2.38
CA ILE A 31 -3.08 3.65 -2.88
C ILE A 31 -3.13 2.60 -4.00
N HIS A 32 -3.82 1.48 -3.76
CA HIS A 32 -4.04 0.44 -4.76
C HIS A 32 -5.24 -0.43 -4.37
N GLU A 33 -6.05 -0.84 -5.35
CA GLU A 33 -7.27 -1.62 -5.12
C GLU A 33 -6.98 -3.05 -4.62
N ASP A 34 -6.00 -3.74 -5.21
CA ASP A 34 -5.53 -5.06 -4.76
C ASP A 34 -5.16 -5.12 -3.27
N LEU A 35 -4.59 -4.04 -2.70
CA LEU A 35 -4.23 -4.00 -1.27
C LEU A 35 -5.47 -4.10 -0.38
N MET A 36 -6.59 -3.54 -0.83
CA MET A 36 -7.88 -3.65 -0.13
C MET A 36 -8.39 -5.09 -0.19
N GLU A 37 -8.27 -5.76 -1.33
CA GLU A 37 -8.69 -7.15 -1.50
C GLU A 37 -7.84 -8.10 -0.65
N PHE A 38 -6.52 -7.91 -0.62
CA PHE A 38 -5.64 -8.70 0.25
C PHE A 38 -5.98 -8.50 1.72
N LYS A 39 -6.27 -7.27 2.17
CA LYS A 39 -6.67 -7.04 3.56
C LYS A 39 -8.02 -7.69 3.87
N LYS A 40 -9.00 -7.62 2.97
CA LYS A 40 -10.30 -8.31 3.15
C LYS A 40 -10.14 -9.82 3.23
N ALA A 41 -9.28 -10.39 2.38
CA ALA A 41 -8.98 -11.82 2.41
C ALA A 41 -8.27 -12.22 3.71
N ASP A 42 -7.35 -11.38 4.19
CA ASP A 42 -6.65 -11.56 5.47
C ASP A 42 -7.62 -11.52 6.66
N ASP A 43 -8.48 -10.50 6.74
CA ASP A 43 -9.51 -10.37 7.77
C ASP A 43 -10.48 -11.57 7.80
N GLY A 44 -10.75 -12.15 6.62
CA GLY A 44 -11.59 -13.34 6.48
C GLY A 44 -10.85 -14.67 6.65
N GLY A 45 -9.55 -14.68 6.95
CA GLY A 45 -8.73 -15.89 7.05
C GLY A 45 -8.55 -16.66 5.74
N LYS A 46 -8.79 -16.01 4.60
CA LYS A 46 -8.72 -16.58 3.24
C LYS A 46 -7.42 -16.23 2.51
N LEU A 47 -6.57 -15.39 3.09
CA LEU A 47 -5.29 -15.03 2.49
C LEU A 47 -4.32 -16.20 2.59
N LYS A 48 -4.02 -16.84 1.45
CA LYS A 48 -3.15 -18.03 1.36
C LYS A 48 -1.67 -17.69 1.19
N TRP A 49 -1.20 -16.60 1.78
CA TRP A 49 0.19 -16.20 1.67
C TRP A 49 1.03 -16.97 2.70
N ALA A 50 2.25 -17.35 2.31
CA ALA A 50 3.19 -17.91 3.27
C ALA A 50 3.57 -16.84 4.31
N TRP A 51 3.87 -17.29 5.53
CA TRP A 51 4.36 -16.37 6.57
C TRP A 51 5.63 -15.67 6.11
N GLY A 52 5.69 -14.35 6.28
CA GLY A 52 6.81 -13.52 5.81
C GLY A 52 6.79 -13.17 4.32
N ALA A 53 5.77 -13.61 3.56
CA ALA A 53 5.63 -13.20 2.17
C ALA A 53 5.29 -11.71 2.03
N TYR A 54 5.91 -11.05 1.05
CA TYR A 54 5.61 -9.68 0.67
C TYR A 54 5.27 -9.61 -0.82
N LYS A 55 4.42 -8.65 -1.18
CA LYS A 55 4.08 -8.36 -2.58
C LYS A 55 4.41 -6.91 -2.86
N ALA A 56 5.17 -6.67 -3.93
CA ALA A 56 5.38 -5.35 -4.47
C ALA A 56 4.36 -5.09 -5.58
N ILE A 57 3.71 -3.92 -5.52
CA ILE A 57 2.77 -3.49 -6.56
C ILE A 57 3.30 -2.17 -7.11
N PRO A 58 3.61 -2.09 -8.42
CA PRO A 58 4.01 -0.83 -9.02
C PRO A 58 2.83 0.14 -8.99
N THR A 59 3.09 1.43 -8.85
CA THR A 59 2.01 2.42 -9.01
C THR A 59 1.62 2.54 -10.47
N LYS A 60 0.37 2.94 -10.73
CA LYS A 60 -0.21 3.04 -12.09
C LYS A 60 0.62 3.90 -13.06
N ASP A 61 1.36 4.88 -12.54
CA ASP A 61 2.23 5.76 -13.32
C ASP A 61 3.61 5.17 -13.64
N ASN A 62 3.91 3.96 -13.16
CA ASN A 62 5.13 3.18 -13.38
C ASN A 62 6.44 4.00 -13.29
N LYS A 63 6.41 5.02 -12.43
CA LYS A 63 7.54 5.85 -12.02
C LYS A 63 8.04 5.40 -10.67
#